data_AF-A0A2V3HJF8-F1
#
_entry.id   AF-A0A2V3HJF8-F1
#
_cell.length_a   1.000
_cell.length_b   1.000
_cell.length_c   1.000
_cell.angle_alpha   90.00
_cell.angle_beta   90.00
_cell.angle_gamma   90.00
#
_symmetry.space_group_name_H-M   'P 1'
#
loop_
_entity.id
_entity.type
_entity.pdbx_description
1 polymer ?
#
loop_
_entity_poly.entity_id
_entity_poly.type
_entity_poly.pdbx_seq_one_letter_code
_entity_poly.pdbx_strand_id
1 'polypeptide(L)'
;VEGYDENVIAADAIPGSNPLGRDTDGDQIEDGEEVVAGDDTFVTDPSNPDSDGDGMPDGWEISYGLDPFDASDAGEDPDDDGWDFDRNGTLEPREHFTNLQEYLNGTDPWEADSDGDGMPDGWEAWYVWPRPGRCS
;
A
#
# COMPACT_ATOMS: atom_id res chain seq x y z
N VAL A 1 20.53 -12.60 20.02
CA VAL A 1 20.80 -11.17 19.79
C VAL A 1 22.05 -11.09 18.95
N GLU A 2 21.89 -11.25 17.65
CA GLU A 2 22.89 -10.79 16.67
C GLU A 2 22.22 -9.57 16.04
N GLY A 3 22.77 -8.37 16.07
CA GLY A 3 24.17 -7.99 16.08
C GLY A 3 24.47 -7.42 14.71
N TYR A 4 23.81 -6.32 14.37
CA TYR A 4 24.09 -5.56 13.15
C TYR A 4 25.58 -5.17 13.16
N ASP A 5 26.39 -5.87 12.37
CA ASP A 5 27.79 -5.57 12.16
C ASP A 5 27.90 -4.63 10.97
N GLU A 6 28.16 -3.36 11.27
CA GLU A 6 28.40 -2.26 10.33
C GLU A 6 29.55 -2.52 9.33
N ASN A 7 30.29 -3.63 9.45
CA ASN A 7 31.41 -4.00 8.59
C ASN A 7 31.13 -5.21 7.67
N VAL A 8 29.93 -5.80 7.69
CA VAL A 8 29.54 -6.77 6.67
C VAL A 8 29.05 -5.98 5.47
N ILE A 9 29.95 -5.76 4.50
CA ILE A 9 29.53 -5.48 3.13
C ILE A 9 28.65 -6.64 2.69
N ALA A 10 27.35 -6.38 2.65
CA ALA A 10 26.33 -7.25 2.11
C ALA A 10 26.80 -7.73 0.70
N ALA A 11 26.44 -8.95 0.25
CA ALA A 11 26.89 -9.50 -1.03
C ALA A 11 26.42 -8.67 -2.24
N ASP A 12 25.31 -7.97 -2.07
CA ASP A 12 24.72 -6.90 -2.88
C ASP A 12 25.28 -5.49 -2.56
N ALA A 13 26.00 -5.34 -1.45
CA ALA A 13 26.65 -4.12 -0.95
C ALA A 13 25.69 -2.98 -0.58
N ILE A 14 24.46 -3.32 -0.19
CA ILE A 14 23.42 -2.38 0.20
C ILE A 14 23.34 -2.34 1.74
N PRO A 15 23.56 -1.19 2.39
CA PRO A 15 23.41 -1.08 3.83
C PRO A 15 21.95 -1.24 4.26
N GLY A 16 21.68 -2.07 5.26
CA GLY A 16 20.32 -2.28 5.78
C GLY A 16 19.59 -3.49 5.19
N SER A 17 19.95 -3.92 3.97
CA SER A 17 19.34 -5.08 3.31
C SER A 17 19.91 -6.43 3.80
N ASN A 18 19.18 -7.49 3.48
CA ASN A 18 19.61 -8.87 3.57
C ASN A 18 20.37 -9.27 2.29
N PRO A 19 21.68 -9.56 2.37
CA PRO A 19 22.52 -9.85 1.20
C PRO A 19 22.16 -11.12 0.40
N LEU A 20 21.31 -11.97 0.97
CA LEU A 20 20.84 -13.21 0.35
C LEU A 20 19.37 -13.10 -0.11
N GLY A 21 18.70 -12.00 0.21
CA GLY A 21 17.40 -11.59 -0.30
C GLY A 21 17.55 -10.66 -1.51
N ARG A 22 16.44 -10.36 -2.17
CA ARG A 22 16.36 -9.31 -3.20
C ARG A 22 15.43 -8.16 -2.80
N ASP A 23 14.69 -8.35 -1.71
CA ASP A 23 13.58 -7.56 -1.21
C ASP A 23 13.54 -7.93 0.27
N THR A 24 14.07 -7.06 1.13
CA THR A 24 14.42 -7.40 2.51
C THR A 24 13.26 -7.19 3.46
N ASP A 25 12.45 -6.16 3.25
CA ASP A 25 11.29 -5.83 4.05
C ASP A 25 9.97 -6.35 3.47
N GLY A 26 9.97 -6.82 2.22
CA GLY A 26 8.87 -7.52 1.60
C GLY A 26 7.77 -6.59 1.07
N ASP A 27 8.09 -5.35 0.75
CA ASP A 27 7.15 -4.35 0.23
C ASP A 27 6.96 -4.42 -1.30
N GLN A 28 7.69 -5.35 -1.95
CA GLN A 28 7.72 -5.60 -3.39
C GLN A 28 8.61 -4.65 -4.22
N ILE A 29 9.47 -3.87 -3.58
CA ILE A 29 10.59 -3.17 -4.21
C ILE A 29 11.87 -4.01 -4.03
N GLU A 30 12.74 -4.06 -5.04
CA GLU A 30 14.03 -4.74 -4.87
C GLU A 30 14.99 -3.85 -4.05
N ASP A 31 15.77 -4.42 -3.11
CA ASP A 31 16.70 -3.69 -2.24
C ASP A 31 17.59 -2.67 -2.99
N GLY A 32 17.95 -3.01 -4.24
CA GLY A 32 18.80 -2.19 -5.10
C GLY A 32 18.12 -0.99 -5.73
N GLU A 33 16.81 -1.05 -5.94
CA GLU A 33 15.95 0.04 -6.40
C GLU A 33 15.68 1.02 -5.25
N GLU A 34 15.48 0.51 -4.03
CA GLU A 34 15.23 1.33 -2.85
C GLU A 34 16.40 2.27 -2.51
N VAL A 35 17.63 1.89 -2.84
CA VAL A 35 18.82 2.74 -2.62
C VAL A 35 19.29 3.53 -3.84
N VAL A 36 18.63 3.39 -4.98
CA VAL A 36 18.94 4.12 -6.22
C VAL A 36 17.65 4.52 -6.91
N ALA A 37 17.39 5.84 -6.97
CA ALA A 37 16.24 6.41 -7.66
C ALA A 37 16.03 5.77 -9.05
N GLY A 38 14.92 5.02 -9.17
CA GLY A 38 14.50 4.33 -10.37
C GLY A 38 13.80 5.26 -11.36
N ASP A 39 12.90 4.70 -12.15
CA ASP A 39 12.03 5.49 -13.04
C ASP A 39 10.95 6.26 -12.24
N ASP A 40 10.61 5.79 -11.04
CA ASP A 40 9.70 6.39 -10.07
C ASP A 40 10.31 7.58 -9.30
N THR A 41 11.64 7.72 -9.32
CA THR A 41 12.45 8.74 -8.64
C THR A 41 12.50 8.65 -7.11
N PHE A 42 11.88 7.64 -6.50
CA PHE A 42 11.86 7.46 -5.05
C PHE A 42 13.08 6.65 -4.57
N VAL A 43 13.47 6.86 -3.31
CA VAL A 43 14.59 6.18 -2.64
C VAL A 43 14.16 5.91 -1.21
N THR A 44 13.67 4.71 -0.95
CA THR A 44 13.12 4.21 0.32
C THR A 44 14.21 3.52 1.16
N ASP A 45 13.84 2.95 2.31
CA ASP A 45 14.77 2.19 3.16
C ASP A 45 14.49 0.69 2.99
N PRO A 46 15.44 -0.12 2.48
CA PRO A 46 15.22 -1.55 2.19
C PRO A 46 14.95 -2.42 3.40
N SER A 47 14.98 -1.86 4.60
CA SER A 47 14.64 -2.57 5.83
C SER A 47 13.33 -2.10 6.45
N ASN A 48 12.61 -1.18 5.80
CA ASN A 48 11.41 -0.55 6.29
C ASN A 48 10.35 -0.44 5.17
N PRO A 49 9.32 -1.29 5.20
CA PRO A 49 8.39 -1.44 4.09
C PRO A 49 7.38 -0.30 3.93
N ASP A 50 7.42 0.71 4.80
CA ASP A 50 6.44 1.82 4.93
C ASP A 50 7.21 3.05 5.45
N SER A 51 7.65 3.89 4.51
CA SER A 51 8.62 4.97 4.70
C SER A 51 8.05 6.15 5.48
N ASP A 52 6.74 6.43 5.38
CA ASP A 52 6.09 7.53 6.09
C ASP A 52 5.22 7.10 7.29
N GLY A 53 4.95 5.81 7.43
CA GLY A 53 4.30 5.19 8.56
C GLY A 53 2.78 5.32 8.57
N ASP A 54 2.14 5.44 7.40
CA ASP A 54 0.69 5.56 7.28
C ASP A 54 -0.07 4.21 7.21
N GLY A 55 0.68 3.13 7.00
CA GLY A 55 0.19 1.75 6.94
C GLY A 55 0.03 1.17 5.53
N MET A 56 0.34 1.93 4.48
CA MET A 56 0.52 1.45 3.11
C MET A 56 2.01 1.15 2.86
N PRO A 57 2.36 0.05 2.16
CA PRO A 57 3.76 -0.22 1.83
C PRO A 57 4.26 0.61 0.66
N ASP A 58 5.54 1.00 0.68
CA ASP A 58 6.13 1.87 -0.34
C ASP A 58 5.93 1.29 -1.75
N GLY A 59 6.15 -0.02 -1.91
CA GLY A 59 5.95 -0.69 -3.18
C GLY A 59 4.50 -0.72 -3.67
N TRP A 60 3.52 -0.73 -2.76
CA TRP A 60 2.11 -0.61 -3.13
C TRP A 60 1.79 0.82 -3.59
N GLU A 61 2.24 1.82 -2.83
CA GLU A 61 2.06 3.23 -3.14
C GLU A 61 2.63 3.59 -4.51
N ILE A 62 3.89 3.21 -4.78
CA ILE A 62 4.55 3.43 -6.06
C ILE A 62 3.81 2.74 -7.21
N SER A 63 3.28 1.52 -6.98
CA SER A 63 2.55 0.78 -8.02
C SER A 63 1.27 1.50 -8.46
N TYR A 64 0.65 2.26 -7.56
CA TYR A 64 -0.53 3.08 -7.81
C TYR A 64 -0.22 4.56 -8.03
N GLY A 65 1.06 4.96 -8.06
CA GLY A 65 1.49 6.34 -8.31
C GLY A 65 1.22 7.31 -7.16
N LEU A 66 1.13 6.79 -5.93
CA LEU A 66 1.10 7.51 -4.67
C LEU A 66 2.53 7.87 -4.21
N ASP A 67 2.69 8.66 -3.15
CA ASP A 67 3.99 9.14 -2.67
C ASP A 67 4.37 8.47 -1.34
N PRO A 68 5.37 7.56 -1.31
CA PRO A 68 5.76 6.83 -0.09
C PRO A 68 6.37 7.71 1.02
N PHE A 69 6.41 9.03 0.82
CA PHE A 69 6.83 10.01 1.80
C PHE A 69 5.72 10.99 2.21
N ASP A 70 4.48 10.78 1.78
CA ASP A 70 3.31 11.62 2.08
C ASP A 70 2.14 10.83 2.69
N ALA A 71 2.25 10.57 3.99
CA ALA A 71 1.25 9.92 4.84
C ALA A 71 -0.17 10.50 4.83
N SER A 72 -0.41 11.61 4.12
CA SER A 72 -1.75 12.15 3.92
C SER A 72 -2.51 11.48 2.77
N ASP A 73 -1.81 10.83 1.84
CA ASP A 73 -2.45 10.15 0.71
C ASP A 73 -3.17 8.85 1.12
N ALA A 74 -2.81 8.18 2.21
CA ALA A 74 -3.62 7.11 2.83
C ALA A 74 -5.07 7.53 3.11
N GLY A 75 -5.28 8.82 3.38
CA GLY A 75 -6.58 9.41 3.67
C GLY A 75 -7.30 9.96 2.44
N GLU A 76 -6.68 9.93 1.26
CA GLU A 76 -7.31 10.33 0.01
C GLU A 76 -8.24 9.24 -0.52
N ASP A 77 -9.22 9.65 -1.33
CA ASP A 77 -10.28 8.84 -1.93
C ASP A 77 -10.40 9.34 -3.38
N PRO A 78 -9.54 8.86 -4.30
CA PRO A 78 -9.38 9.45 -5.64
C PRO A 78 -10.56 9.20 -6.57
N ASP A 79 -11.27 8.11 -6.37
CA ASP A 79 -12.39 7.64 -7.19
C ASP A 79 -13.78 7.92 -6.55
N ASP A 80 -13.81 8.44 -5.32
CA ASP A 80 -15.00 8.87 -4.58
C ASP A 80 -16.06 7.74 -4.48
N ASP A 81 -15.63 6.50 -4.22
CA ASP A 81 -16.46 5.29 -4.35
C ASP A 81 -17.20 4.87 -3.05
N GLY A 82 -17.00 5.65 -1.97
CA GLY A 82 -17.61 5.42 -0.67
C GLY A 82 -19.14 5.21 -0.67
N TRP A 83 -19.64 4.52 0.36
CA TRP A 83 -21.05 4.10 0.44
C TRP A 83 -21.82 4.67 1.64
N ASP A 84 -22.87 5.47 1.35
CA ASP A 84 -23.86 5.97 2.33
C ASP A 84 -24.72 4.82 2.91
N PHE A 85 -24.18 4.17 3.95
CA PHE A 85 -24.81 2.99 4.54
C PHE A 85 -26.02 3.33 5.42
N ASP A 86 -26.10 4.56 5.95
CA ASP A 86 -27.22 5.00 6.78
C ASP A 86 -28.38 5.63 5.99
N ARG A 87 -28.12 5.95 4.72
CA ARG A 87 -29.04 6.51 3.72
C ARG A 87 -29.58 7.88 4.13
N ASN A 88 -28.75 8.68 4.78
CA ASN A 88 -29.10 10.04 5.18
C ASN A 88 -28.99 11.04 4.00
N GLY A 89 -28.40 10.63 2.88
CA GLY A 89 -28.26 11.41 1.66
C GLY A 89 -27.00 12.28 1.59
N THR A 90 -26.04 12.05 2.49
CA THR A 90 -24.71 12.68 2.50
C THR A 90 -23.66 11.64 2.82
N LEU A 91 -22.53 11.67 2.11
CA LEU A 91 -21.39 10.83 2.43
C LEU A 91 -20.61 11.49 3.58
N GLU A 92 -20.61 10.84 4.74
CA GLU A 92 -19.82 11.27 5.89
C GLU A 92 -18.39 10.70 5.81
N PRO A 93 -17.37 11.29 6.47
CA PRO A 93 -15.99 10.79 6.42
C PRO A 93 -15.80 9.33 6.84
N ARG A 94 -16.76 8.75 7.57
CA ARG A 94 -16.76 7.32 7.96
C ARG A 94 -17.30 6.38 6.86
N GLU A 95 -17.82 6.96 5.79
CA GLU A 95 -18.48 6.29 4.66
C GLU A 95 -17.65 6.41 3.38
N HIS A 96 -16.57 7.20 3.42
CA HIS A 96 -15.52 7.22 2.40
C HIS A 96 -14.76 5.90 2.40
N PHE A 97 -14.09 5.62 1.29
CA PHE A 97 -13.24 4.45 1.12
C PHE A 97 -11.90 4.93 0.60
N THR A 98 -10.94 5.09 1.52
CA THR A 98 -9.66 5.76 1.25
C THR A 98 -8.63 4.79 0.69
N ASN A 99 -7.52 5.30 0.16
CA ASN A 99 -6.36 4.51 -0.32
C ASN A 99 -5.89 3.45 0.71
N LEU A 100 -5.86 3.80 2.00
CA LEU A 100 -5.54 2.82 3.04
C LEU A 100 -6.59 1.70 3.15
N GLN A 101 -7.87 2.03 2.99
CA GLN A 101 -8.95 1.03 3.04
C GLN A 101 -8.94 0.14 1.79
N GLU A 102 -8.64 0.73 0.64
CA GLU A 102 -8.35 0.06 -0.63
C GLU A 102 -7.22 -0.97 -0.49
N TYR A 103 -6.06 -0.54 0.02
CA TYR A 103 -4.92 -1.42 0.30
C TYR A 103 -5.30 -2.60 1.21
N LEU A 104 -6.01 -2.32 2.31
CA LEU A 104 -6.41 -3.35 3.28
C LEU A 104 -7.43 -4.35 2.72
N ASN A 105 -8.23 -3.93 1.73
CA ASN A 105 -9.23 -4.76 1.07
C ASN A 105 -8.73 -5.40 -0.24
N GLY A 106 -7.59 -4.94 -0.77
CA GLY A 106 -7.00 -5.46 -2.00
C GLY A 106 -7.71 -4.99 -3.28
N THR A 107 -8.24 -3.78 -3.25
CA THR A 107 -8.94 -3.11 -4.35
C THR A 107 -8.03 -2.02 -4.98
N ASP A 108 -8.45 -1.39 -6.08
CA ASP A 108 -7.70 -0.39 -6.83
C ASP A 108 -8.16 1.04 -6.47
N PRO A 109 -7.30 1.90 -5.89
CA PRO A 109 -7.65 3.26 -5.45
C PRO A 109 -8.07 4.21 -6.58
N TRP A 110 -7.98 3.80 -7.84
CA TRP A 110 -8.38 4.59 -9.00
C TRP A 110 -9.61 4.04 -9.72
N GLU A 111 -10.15 2.89 -9.29
CA GLU A 111 -11.28 2.23 -9.92
C GLU A 111 -12.34 1.89 -8.88
N ALA A 112 -13.41 2.69 -8.88
CA ALA A 112 -14.57 2.57 -7.99
C ALA A 112 -15.35 1.24 -8.07
N ASP A 113 -14.89 0.23 -8.80
CA ASP A 113 -15.47 -1.11 -8.97
C ASP A 113 -14.35 -2.02 -9.52
N SER A 114 -13.44 -2.40 -8.62
CA SER A 114 -12.19 -3.09 -8.95
C SER A 114 -12.40 -4.43 -9.68
N ASP A 115 -13.47 -5.16 -9.36
CA ASP A 115 -13.78 -6.46 -9.96
C ASP A 115 -14.75 -6.39 -11.17
N GLY A 116 -15.32 -5.21 -11.41
CA GLY A 116 -16.14 -4.88 -12.58
C GLY A 116 -17.52 -5.55 -12.57
N ASP A 117 -18.04 -5.92 -11.39
CA ASP A 117 -19.35 -6.56 -11.24
C ASP A 117 -20.52 -5.57 -11.17
N GLY A 118 -20.22 -4.28 -11.05
CA GLY A 118 -21.15 -3.17 -10.98
C GLY A 118 -21.50 -2.71 -9.56
N MET A 119 -20.82 -3.23 -8.53
CA MET A 119 -20.90 -2.78 -7.14
C MET A 119 -19.60 -2.05 -6.75
N PRO A 120 -19.67 -0.85 -6.14
CA PRO A 120 -18.46 -0.16 -5.72
C PRO A 120 -17.69 -0.85 -4.59
N ASP A 121 -16.38 -0.68 -4.53
CA ASP A 121 -15.53 -1.29 -3.52
C ASP A 121 -15.93 -0.84 -2.11
N GLY A 122 -16.26 0.45 -1.93
CA GLY A 122 -16.85 0.98 -0.70
C GLY A 122 -18.17 0.30 -0.29
N TRP A 123 -18.98 -0.15 -1.25
CA TRP A 123 -20.18 -0.96 -0.99
C TRP A 123 -19.81 -2.39 -0.61
N GLU A 124 -18.86 -2.99 -1.32
CA GLU A 124 -18.40 -4.36 -1.10
C GLU A 124 -17.76 -4.55 0.28
N ALA A 125 -16.94 -3.58 0.69
CA ALA A 125 -16.31 -3.49 2.00
C ALA A 125 -17.34 -3.61 3.14
N TRP A 126 -18.55 -3.07 2.94
CA TRP A 126 -19.61 -3.11 3.94
C TRP A 126 -20.50 -4.35 3.87
N TYR A 127 -20.81 -4.86 2.66
CA TYR A 127 -21.82 -5.92 2.48
C TYR A 127 -21.27 -7.31 2.16
N VAL A 128 -20.05 -7.42 1.63
CA VAL A 128 -19.47 -8.69 1.13
C VAL A 128 -18.50 -9.31 2.14
N TRP A 129 -17.72 -8.51 2.87
CA TRP A 129 -16.77 -8.99 3.89
C TRP A 129 -17.37 -8.91 5.32
N PRO A 130 -17.81 -10.03 5.94
CA PRO A 130 -16.96 -11.20 6.18
C PRO A 130 -17.68 -12.52 5.87
N ARG A 131 -17.34 -13.17 4.75
CA ARG A 131 -17.52 -14.63 4.64
C ARG A 131 -16.29 -15.28 4.02
N PRO A 132 -15.69 -16.28 4.70
CA PRO A 132 -14.61 -17.05 4.10
C PRO A 132 -15.16 -17.84 2.90
N GLY A 133 -14.61 -17.62 1.72
CA GLY A 133 -14.73 -18.56 0.61
C GLY A 133 -15.33 -18.08 -0.70
N ARG A 134 -15.21 -16.80 -1.06
CA ARG A 134 -15.25 -16.41 -2.47
C ARG A 134 -14.11 -15.46 -2.77
N CYS A 135 -13.08 -16.00 -3.42
CA CYS A 135 -12.32 -15.23 -4.38
C CYS A 135 -13.22 -15.13 -5.62
N SER A 136 -13.41 -13.92 -6.14
CA SER A 136 -13.78 -13.74 -7.55
C SER A 136 -12.51 -13.75 -8.38
#